data_AF-A0A9X0BIF6-F1
#
_entry.id   AF-A0A9X0BIF6-F1
#
_cell.length_a   1.000
_cell.length_b   1.000
_cell.length_c   1.000
_cell.angle_alpha   90.00
_cell.angle_beta   90.00
_cell.angle_gamma   90.00
#
_symmetry.space_group_name_H-M   'P 1'
#
loop_
_entity.id
_entity.type
_entity.pdbx_description
1 polymer ?
#
loop_
_entity_poly.entity_id
_entity_poly.type
_entity_poly.pdbx_seq_one_letter_code
_entity_poly.pdbx_strand_id
1 'polypeptide(L)'
;MISEADLKISAQTSLKALQIWSLGTPDVENAVQLQHNLDPDIASLVVACQDLRKNGYREGRASLAQNSILNRHVQAMVEDLTDNSLKIFALLTWHFNADFRVPLPCQLLRFFDEPSKIFEDVCTDIYRRYTTMAESESAKSFKRRVIRLLGLVEYYVVKGKWVLYI
;
A
#
# COMPACT_ATOMS: atom_id res chain seq x y z
N MET A 1 -22.19 -5.47 7.76
CA MET A 1 -21.78 -5.77 6.37
C MET A 1 -21.14 -4.49 5.84
N ILE A 2 -19.88 -4.55 5.40
CA ILE A 2 -19.17 -3.36 4.91
C ILE A 2 -19.72 -2.97 3.53
N SER A 3 -19.89 -1.68 3.28
CA SER A 3 -20.24 -1.19 1.94
C SER A 3 -19.09 -1.38 0.94
N GLU A 4 -19.42 -1.52 -0.33
CA GLU A 4 -18.40 -1.59 -1.40
C GLU A 4 -17.52 -0.32 -1.45
N ALA A 5 -18.10 0.84 -1.14
CA ALA A 5 -17.38 2.10 -1.06
C ALA A 5 -16.33 2.11 0.06
N ASP A 6 -16.68 1.64 1.25
CA ASP A 6 -15.75 1.57 2.39
C ASP A 6 -14.62 0.57 2.12
N LEU A 7 -14.92 -0.53 1.42
CA LEU A 7 -13.93 -1.52 0.99
C LEU A 7 -12.93 -0.87 0.01
N LYS A 8 -13.43 -0.15 -1.00
CA LYS A 8 -12.58 0.54 -1.98
C LYS A 8 -11.67 1.58 -1.32
N ILE A 9 -12.21 2.41 -0.43
CA ILE A 9 -11.44 3.41 0.34
C ILE A 9 -10.34 2.74 1.16
N SER A 10 -10.67 1.61 1.79
CA SER A 10 -9.72 0.88 2.62
C SER A 10 -8.62 0.21 1.80
N ALA A 11 -8.98 -0.36 0.65
CA ALA A 11 -8.01 -0.92 -0.28
C ALA A 11 -7.05 0.17 -0.79
N GLN A 12 -7.59 1.31 -1.24
CA GLN A 12 -6.81 2.46 -1.67
C GLN A 12 -5.84 2.94 -0.57
N THR A 13 -6.27 2.93 0.69
CA THR A 13 -5.41 3.35 1.82
C THR A 13 -4.19 2.46 1.98
N SER A 14 -4.35 1.13 1.89
CA SER A 14 -3.22 0.20 1.96
C SER A 14 -2.32 0.26 0.73
N LEU A 15 -2.89 0.44 -0.46
CA LEU A 15 -2.12 0.61 -1.69
C LEU A 15 -1.30 1.91 -1.67
N LYS A 16 -1.88 3.01 -1.16
CA LYS A 16 -1.13 4.26 -0.90
C LYS A 16 0.02 4.03 0.07
N ALA A 17 -0.23 3.35 1.19
CA ALA A 17 0.80 3.07 2.18
C ALA A 17 1.93 2.21 1.60
N LEU A 18 1.60 1.22 0.78
CA LEU A 18 2.58 0.40 0.08
C LEU A 18 3.39 1.23 -0.92
N GLN A 19 2.74 2.07 -1.74
CA GLN A 19 3.45 2.98 -2.64
C GLN A 19 4.38 3.94 -1.87
N ILE A 20 3.89 4.60 -0.83
CA ILE A 20 4.70 5.50 0.00
C ILE A 20 5.92 4.78 0.56
N TRP A 21 5.75 3.55 1.04
CA TRP A 21 6.88 2.74 1.50
C TRP A 21 7.88 2.48 0.38
N SER A 22 7.42 2.03 -0.80
CA SER A 22 8.29 1.75 -1.94
C SER A 22 9.05 2.99 -2.42
N LEU A 23 8.38 4.14 -2.59
CA LEU A 23 9.00 5.40 -3.02
C LEU A 23 9.93 5.99 -1.94
N GLY A 24 9.66 5.70 -0.67
CA GLY A 24 10.49 6.13 0.45
C GLY A 24 11.78 5.32 0.61
N THR A 25 12.02 4.27 -0.19
CA THR A 25 13.26 3.49 -0.11
C THR A 25 14.45 4.27 -0.71
N PRO A 26 15.67 4.14 -0.15
CA PRO A 26 16.86 4.83 -0.67
C PRO A 26 17.22 4.43 -2.11
N ASP A 27 16.92 3.21 -2.52
CA ASP A 27 17.20 2.70 -3.86
C ASP A 27 16.49 3.52 -4.96
N VAL A 28 15.32 4.06 -4.63
CA VAL A 28 14.55 4.94 -5.51
C VAL A 28 15.21 6.32 -5.64
N GLU A 29 15.82 6.86 -4.58
CA GLU A 29 16.54 8.13 -4.64
C GLU A 29 17.67 8.08 -5.66
N ASN A 30 18.48 7.02 -5.58
CA ASN A 30 19.62 6.83 -6.48
C ASN A 30 19.14 6.66 -7.92
N ALA A 31 18.04 5.93 -8.14
CA ALA A 31 17.46 5.77 -9.47
C ALA A 31 16.93 7.10 -10.05
N VAL A 32 16.30 7.94 -9.20
CA VAL A 32 15.77 9.27 -9.57
C VAL A 32 16.91 10.25 -9.89
N GLN A 33 17.95 10.29 -9.06
CA GLN A 33 19.11 11.18 -9.29
C GLN A 33 19.86 10.85 -10.59
N LEU A 34 19.83 9.58 -11.01
CA LEU A 34 20.43 9.13 -12.28
C LEU A 34 19.57 9.44 -13.51
N GLN A 35 18.30 9.81 -13.35
CA GLN A 35 17.41 10.17 -14.45
C GLN A 35 17.47 11.68 -14.72
N HIS A 36 18.09 12.06 -15.84
CA HIS A 36 18.24 13.46 -16.23
C HIS A 36 16.93 14.19 -16.62
N ASN A 37 15.81 13.47 -16.76
CA ASN A 37 14.53 14.02 -17.26
C ASN A 37 13.31 13.66 -16.38
N LEU A 38 13.51 13.37 -15.10
CA LEU A 38 12.36 13.02 -14.25
C LEU A 38 11.41 14.21 -14.08
N ASP A 39 10.11 13.94 -14.18
CA ASP A 39 9.05 14.89 -13.86
C ASP A 39 9.27 15.49 -12.45
N PRO A 40 9.33 16.83 -12.32
CA PRO A 40 9.58 17.51 -11.04
C PRO A 40 8.57 17.18 -9.94
N ASP A 41 7.30 16.97 -10.29
CA ASP A 41 6.26 16.65 -9.31
C ASP A 41 6.45 15.23 -8.77
N ILE A 42 6.93 14.32 -9.61
CA ILE A 42 7.27 12.95 -9.22
C ILE A 42 8.50 12.97 -8.32
N ALA A 43 9.54 13.74 -8.68
CA ALA A 43 10.71 13.95 -7.82
C ALA A 43 10.30 14.47 -6.43
N SER A 44 9.40 15.46 -6.39
CA SER A 44 8.86 16.02 -5.15
C SER A 44 8.11 14.98 -4.32
N LEU A 45 7.31 14.12 -4.96
CA LEU A 45 6.61 13.02 -4.29
C LEU A 45 7.59 12.04 -3.63
N VAL A 46 8.72 11.71 -4.28
CA VAL A 46 9.74 10.82 -3.71
C VAL A 46 10.31 11.41 -2.44
N VAL A 47 10.75 12.67 -2.51
CA VAL A 47 11.34 13.38 -1.38
C VAL A 47 10.35 13.41 -0.22
N ALA A 48 9.09 13.72 -0.48
CA ALA A 48 8.04 13.70 0.55
C ALA A 48 7.86 12.31 1.19
N CYS A 49 7.88 11.23 0.40
CA CYS A 49 7.80 9.85 0.92
C CYS A 49 9.02 9.50 1.79
N GLN A 50 10.21 9.92 1.38
CA GLN A 50 11.45 9.70 2.12
C GLN A 50 11.50 10.47 3.43
N ASP A 51 11.11 11.75 3.42
CA ASP A 51 11.04 12.57 4.62
C ASP A 51 10.04 12.01 5.63
N LEU A 52 8.89 11.54 5.14
CA LEU A 52 7.91 10.82 5.95
C LEU A 52 8.52 9.55 6.58
N ARG A 53 9.32 8.78 5.83
CA ARG A 53 10.01 7.59 6.35
C ARG A 53 11.06 7.97 7.39
N LYS A 54 11.92 8.95 7.11
CA LYS A 54 12.98 9.45 8.00
C LYS A 54 12.42 9.95 9.33
N ASN A 55 11.22 10.54 9.33
CA ASN A 55 10.55 11.01 10.54
C ASN A 55 9.75 9.92 11.29
N GLY A 56 9.83 8.66 10.84
CA GLY A 56 9.15 7.53 11.48
C GLY A 56 7.63 7.52 11.28
N TYR A 57 7.16 8.06 10.15
CA TYR A 57 5.76 8.14 9.73
C TYR A 57 4.88 9.01 10.62
N ARG A 58 5.43 10.05 11.24
CA ARG A 58 4.72 10.91 12.20
C ARG A 58 4.00 12.06 11.49
N GLU A 59 4.72 12.78 10.63
CA GLU A 59 4.30 14.04 10.01
C GLU A 59 4.31 13.93 8.48
N GLY A 60 3.38 14.62 7.81
CA GLY A 60 3.27 14.62 6.34
C GLY A 60 2.27 13.59 5.76
N ARG A 61 1.73 12.69 6.59
CA ARG A 61 0.76 11.66 6.18
C ARG A 61 -0.49 12.23 5.51
N ALA A 62 -1.09 13.28 6.08
CA ALA A 62 -2.31 13.87 5.53
C ALA A 62 -2.08 14.49 4.14
N SER A 63 -0.95 15.17 3.97
CA SER A 63 -0.55 15.76 2.68
C SER A 63 -0.34 14.68 1.62
N LEU A 64 0.46 13.65 1.93
CA LEU A 64 0.69 12.53 1.02
C LEU A 64 -0.60 11.77 0.67
N ALA A 65 -1.51 11.60 1.63
CA ALA A 65 -2.80 10.94 1.36
C ALA A 65 -3.68 11.71 0.35
N GLN A 66 -3.47 13.02 0.21
CA GLN A 66 -4.18 13.91 -0.71
C GLN A 66 -3.40 14.18 -2.01
N ASN A 67 -2.16 13.69 -2.14
CA ASN A 67 -1.33 13.93 -3.31
C ASN A 67 -2.00 13.37 -4.59
N SER A 68 -2.18 14.22 -5.59
CA SER A 68 -2.93 13.91 -6.82
C SER A 68 -2.25 12.82 -7.66
N ILE A 69 -0.93 12.82 -7.75
CA ILE A 69 -0.15 11.83 -8.49
C ILE A 69 -0.30 10.46 -7.83
N LEU A 70 -0.11 10.40 -6.51
CA LEU A 70 -0.30 9.18 -5.73
C LEU A 70 -1.74 8.65 -5.87
N ASN A 71 -2.73 9.54 -5.77
CA ASN A 71 -4.14 9.19 -5.93
C ASN A 71 -4.44 8.58 -7.30
N ARG A 72 -3.92 9.20 -8.37
CA ARG A 72 -4.08 8.72 -9.74
C ARG A 72 -3.46 7.33 -9.92
N HIS A 73 -2.25 7.11 -9.41
CA HIS A 73 -1.58 5.81 -9.51
C HIS A 73 -2.32 4.72 -8.75
N VAL A 74 -2.75 5.02 -7.52
CA VAL A 74 -3.52 4.07 -6.73
C VAL A 74 -4.87 3.76 -7.37
N GLN A 75 -5.51 4.74 -8.01
CA GLN A 75 -6.76 4.49 -8.74
C GLN A 75 -6.55 3.51 -9.90
N ALA A 76 -5.46 3.66 -10.67
CA ALA A 76 -5.10 2.72 -11.73
C ALA A 76 -4.83 1.30 -11.19
N MET A 77 -4.18 1.17 -10.03
CA MET A 77 -4.01 -0.14 -9.37
C MET A 77 -5.34 -0.77 -9.02
N VAL A 78 -6.27 0.02 -8.46
CA VAL A 78 -7.57 -0.48 -8.06
C VAL A 78 -8.38 -1.00 -9.25
N GLU A 79 -8.26 -0.35 -10.40
CA GLU A 79 -8.92 -0.78 -11.65
C GLU A 79 -8.32 -2.07 -12.23
N ASP A 80 -7.02 -2.32 -12.01
CA ASP A 80 -6.33 -3.51 -12.50
C ASP A 80 -6.43 -4.73 -11.56
N LEU A 81 -6.67 -4.50 -10.26
CA LEU A 81 -6.71 -5.54 -9.24
C LEU A 81 -8.08 -6.23 -9.18
N THR A 82 -8.08 -7.54 -8.95
CA THR A 82 -9.31 -8.31 -8.73
C THR A 82 -10.00 -7.92 -7.42
N ASP A 83 -11.33 -8.09 -7.35
CA ASP A 83 -12.13 -7.86 -6.13
C ASP A 83 -11.57 -8.60 -4.90
N ASN A 84 -11.06 -9.82 -5.08
CA ASN A 84 -10.46 -10.60 -4.00
C ASN A 84 -9.14 -9.99 -3.51
N SER A 85 -8.34 -9.42 -4.41
CA SER A 85 -7.15 -8.65 -4.04
C SER A 85 -7.52 -7.38 -3.28
N LEU A 86 -8.54 -6.66 -3.75
CA LEU A 86 -9.03 -5.45 -3.09
C LEU A 86 -9.58 -5.75 -1.68
N LYS A 87 -10.28 -6.87 -1.51
CA LYS A 87 -10.70 -7.37 -0.18
C LYS A 87 -9.53 -7.56 0.78
N ILE A 88 -8.44 -8.17 0.32
CA ILE A 88 -7.24 -8.40 1.15
C ILE A 88 -6.63 -7.05 1.59
N PHE A 89 -6.50 -6.11 0.65
CA PHE A 89 -5.98 -4.77 0.93
C PHE A 89 -6.89 -3.97 1.88
N ALA A 90 -8.20 -4.05 1.71
CA ALA A 90 -9.16 -3.43 2.62
C ALA A 90 -9.04 -3.99 4.04
N LEU A 91 -8.96 -5.32 4.18
CA LEU A 91 -8.79 -5.98 5.47
C LEU A 91 -7.45 -5.63 6.14
N LEU A 92 -6.39 -5.41 5.35
CA LEU A 92 -5.10 -4.96 5.86
C LEU A 92 -5.21 -3.56 6.48
N THR A 93 -5.88 -2.63 5.82
CA THR A 93 -6.15 -1.30 6.41
C THR A 93 -6.95 -1.43 7.71
N TRP A 94 -8.02 -2.24 7.74
CA TRP A 94 -8.85 -2.41 8.95
C TRP A 94 -8.16 -3.15 10.09
N HIS A 95 -7.15 -3.96 9.79
CA HIS A 95 -6.35 -4.56 10.85
C HIS A 95 -5.64 -3.47 11.66
N PHE A 96 -5.06 -2.48 10.98
CA PHE A 96 -4.29 -1.41 11.62
C PHE A 96 -5.13 -0.18 12.01
N ASN A 97 -6.30 0.00 11.40
CA ASN A 97 -7.17 1.12 11.70
C ASN A 97 -8.60 0.90 11.19
N ALA A 98 -9.56 0.93 12.10
CA ALA A 98 -10.98 0.87 11.77
C ALA A 98 -11.60 2.25 11.47
N ASP A 99 -10.91 3.36 11.78
CA ASP A 99 -11.42 4.70 11.52
C ASP A 99 -11.02 5.20 10.11
N PHE A 100 -11.96 5.13 9.18
CA PHE A 100 -11.79 5.57 7.78
C PHE A 100 -11.43 7.05 7.63
N ARG A 101 -11.57 7.87 8.68
CA ARG A 101 -11.18 9.29 8.65
C ARG A 101 -9.68 9.50 8.71
N VAL A 102 -8.91 8.50 9.17
CA VAL A 102 -7.46 8.57 9.22
C VAL A 102 -6.90 8.17 7.85
N PRO A 103 -6.38 9.12 7.05
CA PRO A 103 -6.11 8.88 5.63
C PRO A 103 -4.96 7.91 5.37
N LEU A 104 -4.05 7.75 6.34
CA LEU A 104 -2.89 6.88 6.31
C LEU A 104 -2.48 6.48 7.74
N PRO A 105 -2.87 5.29 8.22
CA PRO A 105 -2.51 4.82 9.55
C PRO A 105 -0.99 4.61 9.68
N CYS A 106 -0.39 5.12 10.76
CA CYS A 106 1.06 4.99 11.00
C CYS A 106 1.49 3.52 11.12
N GLN A 107 0.69 2.68 11.78
CA GLN A 107 1.01 1.26 11.95
C GLN A 107 0.98 0.48 10.62
N LEU A 108 0.10 0.88 9.68
CA LEU A 108 0.06 0.29 8.35
C LEU A 108 1.33 0.60 7.55
N LEU A 109 1.84 1.83 7.64
CA LEU A 109 3.12 2.21 7.03
C LEU A 109 4.29 1.43 7.65
N ARG A 110 4.32 1.29 8.98
CA ARG A 110 5.33 0.50 9.69
C ARG A 110 5.26 -1.00 9.38
N PHE A 111 4.07 -1.52 9.12
CA PHE A 111 3.91 -2.90 8.68
C PHE A 111 4.62 -3.15 7.34
N PHE A 112 4.49 -2.24 6.38
CA PHE A 112 5.23 -2.36 5.11
C PHE A 112 6.74 -2.15 5.29
N ASP A 113 7.14 -1.34 6.26
CA ASP A 113 8.56 -1.14 6.58
C ASP A 113 9.23 -2.40 7.11
N GLU A 114 8.55 -3.14 7.98
CA GLU A 114 9.09 -4.33 8.63
C GLU A 114 8.05 -5.45 8.76
N PRO A 115 7.62 -6.04 7.63
CA PRO A 115 6.51 -6.99 7.64
C PRO A 115 6.86 -8.26 8.43
N SER A 116 8.12 -8.69 8.39
CA SER A 116 8.59 -9.93 9.06
C SER A 116 8.31 -9.99 10.56
N LYS A 117 8.18 -8.84 11.25
CA LYS A 117 7.92 -8.79 12.70
C LYS A 117 6.53 -9.26 13.09
N ILE A 118 5.52 -8.99 12.25
CA ILE A 118 4.10 -9.19 12.61
C ILE A 118 3.27 -9.85 11.50
N PHE A 119 3.90 -10.25 10.39
CA PHE A 119 3.19 -10.77 9.22
C PHE A 119 2.30 -11.98 9.53
N GLU A 120 2.77 -12.92 10.35
CA GLU A 120 1.98 -14.12 10.69
C GLU A 120 0.69 -13.75 11.42
N ASP A 121 0.78 -12.85 12.40
CA ASP A 121 -0.35 -12.41 13.22
C ASP A 121 -1.36 -11.63 12.37
N VAL A 122 -0.86 -10.66 11.60
CA VAL A 122 -1.66 -9.86 10.65
C VAL A 122 -2.36 -10.77 9.65
N CYS A 123 -1.63 -11.71 9.03
CA CYS A 123 -2.19 -12.63 8.04
C CYS A 123 -3.24 -13.56 8.64
N THR A 124 -3.06 -14.02 9.88
CA THR A 124 -4.02 -14.87 10.59
C THR A 124 -5.31 -14.12 10.88
N ASP A 125 -5.23 -12.89 11.35
CA ASP A 125 -6.40 -12.07 11.67
C ASP A 125 -7.18 -11.65 10.43
N ILE A 126 -6.46 -11.25 9.37
CA ILE A 126 -7.09 -10.96 8.07
C ILE A 126 -7.76 -12.21 7.51
N TYR A 127 -7.12 -13.38 7.58
CA TYR A 127 -7.70 -14.65 7.10
C TYR A 127 -9.02 -14.96 7.81
N ARG A 128 -9.09 -14.85 9.14
CA ARG A 128 -10.32 -15.06 9.92
C ARG A 128 -11.47 -14.18 9.46
N ARG A 129 -11.18 -12.93 9.07
CA ARG A 129 -12.17 -11.99 8.54
C ARG A 129 -12.50 -12.25 7.08
N TYR A 130 -11.54 -12.72 6.29
CA TYR A 130 -11.73 -13.04 4.89
C TYR A 130 -12.67 -14.24 4.70
N THR A 131 -12.54 -15.29 5.53
CA THR A 131 -13.36 -16.50 5.42
C THR A 131 -14.84 -16.28 5.79
N THR A 132 -15.19 -15.15 6.41
CA THR A 132 -16.60 -14.76 6.62
C THR A 132 -17.19 -14.00 5.43
N MET A 133 -16.36 -13.59 4.47
CA MET A 133 -16.72 -12.73 3.33
C MET A 133 -16.50 -13.38 1.96
N ALA A 134 -15.82 -14.52 1.89
CA ALA A 134 -15.39 -15.16 0.66
C ALA A 134 -15.43 -16.70 0.78
N GLU A 135 -15.22 -17.37 -0.35
CA GLU A 135 -15.17 -18.83 -0.42
C GLU A 135 -14.09 -19.42 0.50
N SER A 136 -14.37 -20.63 1.02
CA SER A 136 -13.46 -21.31 1.92
C SER A 136 -12.16 -21.68 1.21
N GLU A 137 -11.03 -21.22 1.73
CA GLU A 137 -9.70 -21.69 1.35
C GLU A 137 -8.89 -22.03 2.60
N SER A 138 -7.80 -22.79 2.45
CA SER A 138 -6.90 -23.04 3.58
C SER A 138 -6.09 -21.79 3.95
N ALA A 139 -5.80 -21.62 5.24
CA ALA A 139 -4.89 -20.55 5.72
C ALA A 139 -3.54 -20.54 4.99
N LYS A 140 -3.00 -21.73 4.66
CA LYS A 140 -1.74 -21.88 3.90
C LYS A 140 -1.86 -21.39 2.45
N SER A 141 -3.04 -21.55 1.82
CA SER A 141 -3.33 -21.00 0.49
C SER A 141 -3.43 -19.47 0.56
N PHE A 142 -4.25 -18.98 1.50
CA PHE A 142 -4.46 -17.55 1.71
C PHE A 142 -3.15 -16.81 1.93
N LYS A 143 -2.30 -17.29 2.85
CA LYS A 143 -0.99 -16.71 3.15
C LYS A 143 -0.10 -16.62 1.91
N ARG A 144 0.00 -17.70 1.13
CA ARG A 144 0.78 -17.70 -0.11
C ARG A 144 0.24 -16.67 -1.11
N ARG A 145 -1.08 -16.49 -1.17
CA ARG A 145 -1.71 -15.48 -2.01
C ARG A 145 -1.39 -14.06 -1.52
N VAL A 146 -1.43 -13.79 -0.22
CA VAL A 146 -1.04 -12.48 0.35
C VAL A 146 0.41 -12.14 0.02
N ILE A 147 1.35 -13.08 0.24
CA ILE A 147 2.77 -12.86 -0.08
C ILE A 147 2.95 -12.55 -1.57
N ARG A 148 2.32 -13.33 -2.45
CA ARG A 148 2.37 -13.12 -3.90
C ARG A 148 1.78 -11.77 -4.30
N LEU A 149 0.67 -11.37 -3.69
CA LEU A 149 0.00 -10.11 -3.97
C LEU A 149 0.88 -8.92 -3.58
N LEU A 150 1.48 -8.95 -2.39
CA LEU A 150 2.39 -7.88 -1.94
C LEU A 150 3.61 -7.76 -2.85
N GLY A 151 4.26 -8.88 -3.17
CA GLY A 151 5.42 -8.89 -4.08
C GLY A 151 5.08 -8.47 -5.51
N LEU A 152 3.89 -8.80 -6.01
CA LEU A 152 3.42 -8.37 -7.33
C LEU A 152 3.17 -6.87 -7.38
N VAL A 153 2.54 -6.30 -6.35
CA VAL A 153 2.31 -4.85 -6.31
C VAL A 153 3.62 -4.10 -6.16
N GLU A 154 4.53 -4.56 -5.28
CA GLU A 154 5.87 -4.00 -5.17
C GLU A 154 6.62 -4.04 -6.51
N TYR A 155 6.61 -5.19 -7.21
CA TYR A 155 7.21 -5.32 -8.53
C TYR A 155 6.63 -4.33 -9.54
N TYR A 156 5.30 -4.18 -9.60
CA TYR A 156 4.66 -3.26 -10.54
C TYR A 156 4.88 -1.79 -10.19
N VAL A 157 5.07 -1.45 -8.91
CA VAL A 157 5.40 -0.10 -8.44
C VAL A 157 6.85 0.26 -8.75
N VAL A 158 7.78 -0.69 -8.62
CA VAL A 158 9.22 -0.43 -8.75
C VAL A 158 9.73 -0.65 -10.18
N LYS A 159 9.19 -1.64 -10.90
CA LYS A 159 9.74 -2.12 -12.19
C LYS A 159 8.71 -2.30 -13.31
N GLY A 160 7.42 -2.07 -13.08
CA GLY A 160 6.36 -2.43 -14.03
C GLY A 160 5.33 -1.34 -14.33
N LYS A 161 4.11 -1.77 -14.64
CA LYS A 161 3.00 -0.97 -15.17
C LYS A 161 2.63 0.27 -14.35
N TRP A 162 2.89 0.28 -13.04
CA TRP A 162 2.51 1.37 -12.13
C TRP A 162 3.71 2.19 -11.63
N VAL A 163 4.85 2.06 -12.32
CA VAL A 163 6.05 2.85 -12.07
C VAL A 163 5.74 4.33 -12.24
N LEU A 164 6.16 5.10 -11.24
CA LEU A 164 6.07 6.56 -11.24
C LEU A 164 7.22 7.22 -12.00
N TYR A 165 8.29 6.49 -12.31
CA TYR A 165 9.52 7.01 -12.92
C TYR A 165 9.72 6.40 -14.31
N ILE A 166 9.19 7.06 -15.36
CA ILE A 166 9.61 6.79 -16.75
C ILE A 166 10.21 8.07 -17.31
#